data_AF-A0A9N7RS91-F1
#
_entry.id   AF-A0A9N7RS91-F1
#
_cell.length_a   1.000
_cell.length_b   1.000
_cell.length_c   1.000
_cell.angle_alpha   90.00
_cell.angle_beta   90.00
_cell.angle_gamma   90.00
#
_symmetry.space_group_name_H-M   'P 1'
#
loop_
_entity.id
_entity.type
_entity.pdbx_description
1 polymer ?
#
loop_
_entity_poly.entity_id
_entity_poly.type
_entity_poly.pdbx_seq_one_letter_code
_entity_poly.pdbx_strand_id
1 'polypeptide(L)'
;MGESPPSSPGVPPVQLRDCLEELLKFTLLSSINGRIHTGLSVHYCAKLLEHDDPANPILADYGVSSGVPSYPLYKHLAASLYQLIHFGTLCTTHKEIIPMPEDRSLKNKDGEWNKLVMEKGSSLLSMLKQVDFELHVQEPFFSQLNDGLKTVEGRCAVGDYNRIQGGDLLLFNKCLTLEVKDTRKYASFHEMLEAEILAEVLPGVSNIEEGIQIYRRFYSEEKEMSNGVLAICVKTPPSQPHVIMASLLSDLSYSGVQKLLGFVETTGTNPELLPPSASTLLSTFSAPHNPDVKGSNLTNGARALAKHVNRSREGYWGFLRGSDSEKNRHAMDVIRSLLTHCSWMNMHIVRPHGNVLEVRTDDGYGARWSEDGSKFIGFLEPYMVDGYSCGWKH
;
A
#
# COMPACT_ATOMS: atom_id res chain seq x y z
N MET A 1 6.14 17.63 26.43
CA MET A 1 5.75 16.21 26.57
C MET A 1 6.97 15.41 26.14
N GLY A 2 7.51 14.52 26.98
CA GLY A 2 8.64 13.67 26.60
C GLY A 2 8.22 12.67 25.52
N GLU A 3 9.14 12.31 24.64
CA GLU A 3 8.90 11.27 23.64
C GLU A 3 9.01 9.90 24.32
N SER A 4 8.30 8.89 23.79
CA SER A 4 8.43 7.54 24.35
C SER A 4 9.87 7.05 24.14
N PRO A 5 10.53 6.50 25.18
CA PRO A 5 11.83 5.87 25.00
C PRO A 5 11.76 4.83 23.90
N PRO A 6 12.83 4.67 23.11
CA PRO A 6 12.93 3.58 22.15
C PRO A 6 12.74 2.24 22.86
N SER A 7 12.02 1.33 22.20
CA SER A 7 11.87 -0.04 22.68
C SER A 7 13.22 -0.76 22.76
N SER A 8 13.27 -1.85 23.53
CA SER A 8 14.36 -2.82 23.41
C SER A 8 14.46 -3.28 21.95
N PRO A 9 15.67 -3.61 21.45
CA PRO A 9 15.81 -4.19 20.12
C PRO A 9 14.89 -5.39 19.94
N GLY A 10 14.21 -5.47 18.81
CA GLY A 10 13.56 -6.71 18.39
C GLY A 10 14.63 -7.76 18.09
N VAL A 11 14.33 -9.01 18.38
CA VAL A 11 15.23 -10.14 18.14
C VAL A 11 14.62 -11.12 17.14
N PRO A 12 15.43 -11.91 16.42
CA PRO A 12 14.94 -12.79 15.38
C PRO A 12 13.98 -13.86 15.93
N PRO A 13 13.12 -14.44 15.07
CA PRO A 13 13.08 -14.28 13.62
C PRO A 13 12.32 -13.03 13.16
N VAL A 14 12.93 -12.26 12.26
CA VAL A 14 12.27 -11.15 11.57
C VAL A 14 11.26 -11.72 10.56
N GLN A 15 9.99 -11.38 10.73
CA GLN A 15 8.91 -11.87 9.88
C GLN A 15 8.73 -10.99 8.65
N LEU A 16 8.75 -11.59 7.45
CA LEU A 16 8.52 -10.85 6.19
C LEU A 16 7.22 -10.05 6.23
N ARG A 17 6.14 -10.63 6.78
CA ARG A 17 4.83 -9.99 6.91
C ARG A 17 4.92 -8.64 7.60
N ASP A 18 5.75 -8.56 8.63
CA ASP A 18 5.85 -7.38 9.49
C ASP A 18 6.65 -6.26 8.84
N CYS A 19 7.50 -6.58 7.86
CA CYS A 19 8.39 -5.64 7.18
C CYS A 19 7.86 -5.16 5.83
N LEU A 20 7.06 -5.97 5.14
CA LEU A 20 6.77 -5.77 3.72
C LEU A 20 6.05 -4.44 3.43
N GLU A 21 5.15 -4.01 4.31
CA GLU A 21 4.47 -2.72 4.19
C GLU A 21 5.45 -1.55 4.30
N GLU A 22 6.28 -1.52 5.34
CA GLU A 22 7.25 -0.43 5.56
C GLU A 22 8.35 -0.44 4.50
N LEU A 23 8.78 -1.63 4.07
CA LEU A 23 9.75 -1.80 2.99
C LEU A 23 9.22 -1.26 1.66
N LEU A 24 7.99 -1.63 1.28
CA LEU A 24 7.37 -1.16 0.05
C LEU A 24 7.14 0.35 0.11
N LYS A 25 6.62 0.87 1.23
CA LYS A 25 6.44 2.31 1.45
C LYS A 25 7.75 3.07 1.31
N PHE A 26 8.81 2.62 1.98
CA PHE A 26 10.14 3.22 1.90
C PHE A 26 10.70 3.19 0.47
N THR A 27 10.50 2.09 -0.25
CA THR A 27 10.94 1.94 -1.64
C THR A 27 10.22 2.93 -2.57
N LEU A 28 8.88 3.06 -2.44
CA LEU A 28 8.08 4.00 -3.22
C LEU A 28 8.46 5.45 -2.93
N LEU A 29 8.64 5.82 -1.66
CA LEU A 29 9.10 7.16 -1.26
C LEU A 29 10.49 7.47 -1.79
N SER A 30 11.40 6.49 -1.74
CA SER A 30 12.75 6.61 -2.31
C SER A 30 12.69 6.82 -3.83
N SER A 31 11.75 6.18 -4.51
CA SER A 31 11.52 6.36 -5.95
C SER A 31 11.01 7.75 -6.29
N ILE A 32 10.06 8.27 -5.51
CA ILE A 32 9.52 9.63 -5.67
C ILE A 32 10.61 10.67 -5.49
N ASN A 33 11.51 10.45 -4.53
CA ASN A 33 12.65 11.33 -4.25
C ASN A 33 13.83 11.15 -5.22
N GLY A 34 13.69 10.31 -6.26
CA GLY A 34 14.72 10.06 -7.27
C GLY A 34 15.95 9.30 -6.75
N ARG A 35 15.85 8.64 -5.59
CA ARG A 35 16.95 7.87 -4.97
C ARG A 35 17.06 6.45 -5.51
N ILE A 36 15.95 5.88 -5.98
CA ILE A 36 15.92 4.53 -6.56
C ILE A 36 14.96 4.46 -7.75
N HIS A 37 15.23 3.54 -8.69
CA HIS A 37 14.37 3.33 -9.85
C HIS A 37 13.51 2.08 -9.67
N THR A 38 12.19 2.25 -9.72
CA THR A 38 11.20 1.16 -9.61
C THR A 38 10.58 0.78 -10.95
N GLY A 39 10.95 1.43 -12.06
CA GLY A 39 10.26 1.26 -13.35
C GLY A 39 8.89 1.92 -13.44
N LEU A 40 8.38 2.47 -12.33
CA LEU A 40 7.11 3.17 -12.25
C LEU A 40 7.34 4.69 -12.23
N SER A 41 6.38 5.44 -12.76
CA SER A 41 6.44 6.90 -12.73
C SER A 41 6.27 7.46 -11.31
N VAL A 42 6.84 8.64 -11.04
CA VAL A 42 6.70 9.34 -9.75
C VAL A 42 5.23 9.54 -9.38
N HIS A 43 4.39 9.89 -10.36
CA HIS A 43 2.95 10.06 -10.15
C HIS A 43 2.27 8.76 -9.73
N TYR A 44 2.61 7.64 -10.38
CA TYR A 44 2.05 6.33 -10.05
C TYR A 44 2.47 5.88 -8.63
N CYS A 45 3.75 6.04 -8.28
CA CYS A 45 4.23 5.77 -6.91
C CYS A 45 3.51 6.64 -5.87
N ALA A 46 3.30 7.93 -6.14
CA ALA A 46 2.58 8.82 -5.24
C ALA A 46 1.12 8.40 -5.06
N LYS A 47 0.46 7.97 -6.15
CA LYS A 47 -0.93 7.49 -6.11
C LYS A 47 -1.07 6.19 -5.32
N LEU A 48 -0.10 5.28 -5.36
CA LEU A 48 -0.08 4.07 -4.52
C LEU A 48 0.00 4.40 -3.01
N LEU A 49 0.64 5.51 -2.65
CA LEU A 49 0.82 5.99 -1.27
C LEU A 49 -0.31 6.90 -0.79
N GLU A 50 -1.19 7.35 -1.68
CA GLU A 50 -2.25 8.29 -1.36
C GLU A 50 -3.21 7.71 -0.32
N HIS A 51 -3.70 8.54 0.59
CA HIS A 51 -4.69 8.14 1.58
C HIS A 51 -6.11 8.45 1.10
N ASP A 52 -7.06 7.59 1.45
CA ASP A 52 -8.47 7.90 1.24
C ASP A 52 -9.00 8.92 2.27
N ASP A 53 -10.20 9.42 2.03
CA ASP A 53 -10.97 10.16 3.02
C ASP A 53 -11.15 9.33 4.30
N PRO A 54 -10.72 9.83 5.48
CA PRO A 54 -10.94 9.16 6.77
C PRO A 54 -12.41 8.87 7.10
N ALA A 55 -13.34 9.61 6.47
CA ALA A 55 -14.78 9.41 6.60
C ALA A 55 -15.34 8.33 5.64
N ASN A 56 -14.50 7.62 4.89
CA ASN A 56 -14.94 6.54 4.00
C ASN A 56 -15.68 5.45 4.80
N PRO A 57 -16.95 5.14 4.46
CA PRO A 57 -17.73 4.14 5.17
C PRO A 57 -17.35 2.69 4.85
N ILE A 58 -16.52 2.44 3.83
CA ILE A 58 -16.02 1.12 3.50
C ILE A 58 -14.78 0.83 4.36
N LEU A 59 -14.89 -0.16 5.24
CA LEU A 59 -13.80 -0.56 6.12
C LEU A 59 -12.64 -1.12 5.27
N ALA A 60 -11.43 -0.62 5.52
CA ALA A 60 -10.25 -1.14 4.86
C ALA A 60 -9.94 -2.56 5.35
N ASP A 61 -10.12 -3.54 4.48
CA ASP A 61 -9.66 -4.92 4.69
C ASP A 61 -8.62 -5.28 3.63
N TYR A 62 -7.35 -5.11 3.98
CA TYR A 62 -6.23 -5.37 3.08
C TYR A 62 -5.94 -6.88 2.90
N GLY A 63 -6.64 -7.77 3.62
CA GLY A 63 -6.48 -9.22 3.52
C GLY A 63 -7.47 -9.90 2.57
N VAL A 64 -8.45 -9.18 2.04
CA VAL A 64 -9.52 -9.73 1.20
C VAL A 64 -9.20 -9.52 -0.29
N SER A 65 -9.33 -10.58 -1.08
CA SER A 65 -9.07 -10.59 -2.53
C SER A 65 -10.28 -10.21 -3.39
N SER A 66 -11.37 -9.75 -2.78
CA SER A 66 -12.59 -9.29 -3.44
C SER A 66 -12.83 -7.81 -3.18
N GLY A 67 -13.49 -7.14 -4.12
CA GLY A 67 -13.81 -5.73 -4.02
C GLY A 67 -12.75 -4.82 -4.65
N VAL A 68 -13.06 -3.53 -4.68
CA VAL A 68 -12.11 -2.48 -5.04
C VAL A 68 -11.10 -2.32 -3.90
N PRO A 69 -9.78 -2.35 -4.18
CA PRO A 69 -8.77 -2.27 -3.14
C PRO A 69 -8.86 -0.93 -2.39
N SER A 70 -8.80 -1.01 -1.07
CA SER A 70 -8.83 0.17 -0.21
C SER A 70 -7.50 0.93 -0.27
N TYR A 71 -7.57 2.25 -0.21
CA TYR A 71 -6.39 3.10 -0.11
C TYR A 71 -5.84 3.11 1.33
N PRO A 72 -4.53 3.34 1.53
CA PRO A 72 -3.51 3.46 0.49
C PRO A 72 -3.21 2.11 -0.19
N LEU A 73 -3.14 2.11 -1.52
CA LEU A 73 -3.07 0.89 -2.33
C LEU A 73 -1.81 0.06 -2.10
N TYR A 74 -0.70 0.70 -1.69
CA TYR A 74 0.54 -0.02 -1.39
C TYR A 74 0.36 -1.08 -0.28
N LYS A 75 -0.61 -0.91 0.64
CA LYS A 75 -0.89 -1.90 1.69
C LYS A 75 -1.51 -3.17 1.11
N HIS A 76 -2.45 -3.02 0.19
CA HIS A 76 -3.02 -4.15 -0.54
C HIS A 76 -1.94 -4.82 -1.40
N LEU A 77 -1.09 -4.03 -2.08
CA LEU A 77 0.04 -4.56 -2.84
C LEU A 77 1.01 -5.37 -1.95
N ALA A 78 1.35 -4.87 -0.77
CA ALA A 78 2.17 -5.59 0.21
C ALA A 78 1.48 -6.90 0.63
N ALA A 79 0.19 -6.87 0.96
CA ALA A 79 -0.56 -8.08 1.31
C ALA A 79 -0.54 -9.12 0.18
N SER A 80 -0.79 -8.72 -1.06
CA SER A 80 -0.74 -9.61 -2.24
C SER A 80 0.65 -10.18 -2.48
N LEU A 81 1.70 -9.37 -2.34
CA LEU A 81 3.09 -9.84 -2.42
C LEU A 81 3.40 -10.86 -1.33
N TYR A 82 2.99 -10.60 -0.09
CA TYR A 82 3.18 -11.55 1.02
C TYR A 82 2.48 -12.87 0.74
N GLN A 83 1.21 -12.84 0.31
CA GLN A 83 0.45 -14.04 -0.01
C GLN A 83 1.13 -14.86 -1.11
N LEU A 84 1.58 -14.20 -2.18
CA LEU A 84 2.26 -14.87 -3.28
C LEU A 84 3.61 -15.47 -2.85
N ILE A 85 4.42 -14.74 -2.08
CA ILE A 85 5.71 -15.24 -1.59
C ILE A 85 5.52 -16.42 -0.62
N HIS A 86 4.52 -16.34 0.26
CA HIS A 86 4.34 -17.31 1.34
C HIS A 86 3.60 -18.58 0.88
N PHE A 87 2.57 -18.44 0.05
CA PHE A 87 1.71 -19.55 -0.37
C PHE A 87 1.94 -20.00 -1.82
N GLY A 88 2.73 -19.25 -2.60
CA GLY A 88 3.04 -19.58 -4.00
C GLY A 88 1.90 -19.35 -4.98
N THR A 89 0.77 -18.81 -4.53
CA THR A 89 -0.42 -18.55 -5.35
C THR A 89 -1.05 -17.22 -4.98
N LEU A 90 -1.47 -16.46 -5.99
CA LEU A 90 -2.38 -15.34 -5.81
C LEU A 90 -3.80 -15.87 -5.58
N CYS A 91 -4.50 -15.35 -4.58
CA CYS A 91 -5.91 -15.68 -4.28
C CYS A 91 -6.92 -15.03 -5.26
N THR A 92 -6.52 -14.75 -6.50
CA THR A 92 -7.39 -14.13 -7.50
C THR A 92 -8.06 -15.21 -8.36
N THR A 93 -9.06 -15.89 -7.79
CA THR A 93 -9.95 -16.75 -8.57
C THR A 93 -11.01 -15.88 -9.25
N HIS A 94 -10.78 -15.50 -10.50
CA HIS A 94 -11.80 -14.88 -11.34
C HIS A 94 -12.51 -15.95 -12.16
N LYS A 95 -13.85 -15.96 -12.16
CA LYS A 95 -14.60 -16.66 -13.21
C LYS A 95 -14.47 -15.86 -14.51
N GLU A 96 -14.39 -16.55 -15.65
CA GLU A 96 -14.43 -15.88 -16.96
C GLU A 96 -15.82 -15.25 -17.17
N ILE A 97 -15.95 -13.97 -16.78
CA ILE A 97 -17.18 -13.18 -16.95
C ILE A 97 -17.33 -12.68 -18.40
N ILE A 98 -16.22 -12.52 -19.12
CA ILE A 98 -16.19 -12.09 -20.52
C ILE A 98 -15.81 -13.30 -21.38
N PRO A 99 -16.69 -13.82 -22.26
CA PRO A 99 -16.35 -14.87 -23.19
C PRO A 99 -15.47 -14.31 -24.30
N MET A 100 -14.16 -14.22 -24.04
CA MET A 100 -13.15 -13.88 -25.04
C MET A 100 -12.33 -15.13 -25.39
N PRO A 101 -11.78 -15.24 -26.61
CA PRO A 101 -10.84 -16.32 -26.91
C PRO A 101 -9.69 -16.24 -25.91
N GLU A 102 -9.42 -17.35 -25.18
CA GLU A 102 -8.34 -17.40 -24.20
C GLU A 102 -7.03 -16.90 -24.81
N ASP A 103 -6.57 -15.72 -24.38
CA ASP A 103 -5.28 -15.21 -24.84
C ASP A 103 -4.16 -15.95 -24.10
N ARG A 104 -3.57 -16.94 -24.78
CA ARG A 104 -2.41 -17.71 -24.31
C ARG A 104 -1.25 -16.82 -23.87
N SER A 105 -1.16 -15.58 -24.37
CA SER A 105 -0.13 -14.63 -23.96
C SER A 105 -0.28 -14.17 -22.50
N LEU A 106 -1.51 -14.05 -21.98
CA LEU A 106 -1.76 -13.56 -20.61
C LEU A 106 -1.44 -14.63 -19.55
N LYS A 107 -1.84 -15.88 -19.81
CA LYS A 107 -1.51 -17.02 -18.92
C LYS A 107 0.00 -17.23 -18.79
N ASN A 108 0.77 -16.93 -19.84
CA ASN A 108 2.24 -17.01 -19.80
C ASN A 108 2.86 -15.92 -18.91
N LYS A 109 2.36 -14.68 -18.95
CA LYS A 109 2.85 -13.58 -18.10
C LYS A 109 2.60 -13.82 -16.61
N ASP A 110 1.44 -14.37 -16.24
CA ASP A 110 1.12 -14.69 -14.85
C ASP A 110 2.15 -15.67 -14.24
N GLY A 111 2.56 -16.69 -15.02
CA GLY A 111 3.61 -17.62 -14.61
C GLY A 111 4.98 -16.97 -14.44
N GLU A 112 5.33 -16.03 -15.33
CA GLU A 112 6.57 -15.26 -15.24
C GLU A 112 6.61 -14.34 -14.01
N TRP A 113 5.52 -13.61 -13.73
CA TRP A 113 5.42 -12.77 -12.53
C TRP A 113 5.46 -13.60 -11.25
N ASN A 114 4.79 -14.74 -11.20
CA ASN A 114 4.86 -15.63 -10.05
C ASN A 114 6.29 -16.10 -9.79
N LYS A 115 7.01 -16.53 -10.83
CA LYS A 115 8.41 -16.94 -10.71
C LYS A 115 9.30 -15.80 -10.21
N LEU A 116 9.12 -14.60 -10.76
CA LEU A 116 9.84 -13.40 -10.36
C LEU A 116 9.60 -13.05 -8.89
N VAL A 117 8.34 -13.01 -8.44
CA VAL A 117 7.98 -12.71 -7.05
C VAL A 117 8.57 -13.75 -6.11
N MET A 118 8.54 -15.04 -6.48
CA MET A 118 9.14 -16.10 -5.68
C MET A 118 10.67 -15.98 -5.58
N GLU A 119 11.36 -15.63 -6.67
CA GLU A 119 12.81 -15.43 -6.71
C GLU A 119 13.25 -14.25 -5.83
N LYS A 120 12.64 -13.07 -6.05
CA LYS A 120 12.94 -11.85 -5.29
C LYS A 120 12.49 -11.98 -3.83
N GLY A 121 11.34 -12.62 -3.60
CA GLY A 121 10.82 -12.92 -2.26
C GLY A 121 11.73 -13.86 -1.48
N SER A 122 12.28 -14.91 -2.11
CA SER A 122 13.28 -15.78 -1.50
C SER A 122 14.56 -15.04 -1.15
N SER A 123 14.98 -14.10 -2.01
CA SER A 123 16.14 -13.23 -1.76
C SER A 123 15.92 -12.30 -0.56
N LEU A 124 14.74 -11.68 -0.46
CA LEU A 124 14.32 -10.88 0.70
C LEU A 124 14.30 -11.73 1.98
N LEU A 125 13.70 -12.91 1.95
CA LEU A 125 13.67 -13.83 3.09
C LEU A 125 15.08 -14.24 3.54
N SER A 126 15.98 -14.53 2.60
CA SER A 126 17.38 -14.84 2.91
C SER A 126 18.11 -13.67 3.57
N MET A 127 17.79 -12.43 3.19
CA MET A 127 18.35 -11.23 3.80
C MET A 127 17.79 -11.01 5.22
N LEU A 128 16.47 -11.13 5.40
CA LEU A 128 15.83 -10.96 6.72
C LEU A 128 16.27 -12.03 7.73
N LYS A 129 16.60 -13.25 7.27
CA LYS A 129 17.16 -14.31 8.13
C LYS A 129 18.54 -14.00 8.68
N GLN A 130 19.28 -13.08 8.06
CA GLN A 130 20.61 -12.64 8.51
C GLN A 130 20.54 -11.46 9.48
N VAL A 131 19.36 -10.87 9.71
CA VAL A 131 19.20 -9.76 10.65
C VAL A 131 19.33 -10.30 12.07
N ASP A 132 20.20 -9.66 12.86
CA ASP A 132 20.43 -9.99 14.26
C ASP A 132 19.54 -9.17 15.21
N PHE A 133 19.22 -7.93 14.85
CA PHE A 133 18.39 -7.04 15.68
C PHE A 133 17.53 -6.08 14.86
N GLU A 134 16.32 -5.79 15.35
CA GLU A 134 15.44 -4.77 14.81
C GLU A 134 15.45 -3.53 15.70
N LEU A 135 15.75 -2.37 15.11
CA LEU A 135 15.79 -1.09 15.82
C LEU A 135 14.79 -0.12 15.20
N HIS A 136 14.22 0.75 16.04
CA HIS A 136 13.39 1.85 15.59
C HIS A 136 14.07 3.19 15.87
N VAL A 137 14.14 4.04 14.86
CA VAL A 137 14.72 5.38 14.91
C VAL A 137 13.71 6.38 14.35
N GLN A 138 13.54 7.51 15.04
CA GLN A 138 12.63 8.56 14.58
C GLN A 138 13.31 9.49 13.56
N GLU A 139 12.52 10.25 12.82
CA GLU A 139 13.04 11.37 12.03
C GLU A 139 13.57 12.48 12.95
N PRO A 140 14.63 13.21 12.56
CA PRO A 140 15.36 13.13 11.28
C PRO A 140 16.45 12.04 11.25
N PHE A 141 16.70 11.36 12.36
CA PHE A 141 17.83 10.43 12.52
C PHE A 141 17.74 9.22 11.58
N PHE A 142 16.53 8.75 11.27
CA PHE A 142 16.34 7.67 10.30
C PHE A 142 16.80 8.07 8.90
N SER A 143 16.37 9.25 8.41
CA SER A 143 16.85 9.78 7.13
C SER A 143 18.36 10.01 7.12
N GLN A 144 18.93 10.50 8.23
CA GLN A 144 20.37 10.70 8.35
C GLN A 144 21.18 9.40 8.33
N LEU A 145 20.66 8.33 8.94
CA LEU A 145 21.25 6.98 8.84
C LEU A 145 21.18 6.46 7.41
N ASN A 146 20.03 6.61 6.75
CA ASN A 146 19.83 6.20 5.36
C ASN A 146 20.76 6.93 4.39
N ASP A 147 20.97 8.23 4.61
CA ASP A 147 21.83 9.08 3.78
C ASP A 147 23.33 8.94 4.13
N GLY A 148 23.68 8.13 5.15
CA GLY A 148 25.05 7.91 5.59
C GLY A 148 25.68 9.11 6.30
N LEU A 149 24.88 10.11 6.67
CA LEU A 149 25.32 11.28 7.44
C LEU A 149 25.55 10.92 8.91
N LYS A 150 24.64 10.09 9.46
CA LYS A 150 24.75 9.55 10.80
C LYS A 150 25.36 8.16 10.72
N THR A 151 26.51 7.95 11.36
CA THR A 151 27.26 6.69 11.36
C THR A 151 27.40 6.08 12.76
N VAL A 152 26.96 6.80 13.80
CA VAL A 152 26.97 6.33 15.19
C VAL A 152 25.58 6.49 15.81
N GLU A 153 25.01 5.41 16.31
CA GLU A 153 23.73 5.39 17.00
C GLU A 153 23.92 5.24 18.52
N GLY A 154 23.57 6.28 19.28
CA GLY A 154 23.68 6.30 20.73
C GLY A 154 22.41 5.78 21.42
N ARG A 155 22.56 4.81 22.34
CA ARG A 155 21.45 4.24 23.12
C ARG A 155 21.88 4.01 24.57
N CYS A 156 20.95 4.03 25.53
CA CYS A 156 21.26 3.50 26.85
C CYS A 156 21.59 2.00 26.72
N ALA A 157 22.63 1.54 27.41
CA ALA A 157 23.09 0.14 27.33
C ALA A 157 22.19 -0.79 28.16
N VAL A 158 20.95 -1.00 27.70
CA VAL A 158 19.91 -1.80 28.39
C VAL A 158 19.46 -2.99 27.56
N GLY A 159 19.07 -4.08 28.22
CA GLY A 159 18.46 -5.23 27.57
C GLY A 159 19.30 -5.77 26.40
N ASP A 160 18.66 -6.01 25.26
CA ASP A 160 19.32 -6.60 24.09
C ASP A 160 20.32 -5.65 23.41
N TYR A 161 20.31 -4.35 23.69
CA TYR A 161 21.37 -3.45 23.20
C TYR A 161 22.76 -3.92 23.67
N ASN A 162 22.87 -4.52 24.87
CA ASN A 162 24.14 -5.04 25.37
C ASN A 162 24.69 -6.26 24.61
N ARG A 163 23.86 -6.88 23.77
CA ARG A 163 24.23 -8.05 22.96
C ARG A 163 24.75 -7.67 21.58
N ILE A 164 24.53 -6.42 21.16
CA ILE A 164 24.99 -5.92 19.86
C ILE A 164 26.51 -5.82 19.89
N GLN A 165 27.16 -6.35 18.85
CA GLN A 165 28.61 -6.39 18.68
C GLN A 165 29.00 -6.16 17.21
N GLY A 166 30.30 -5.96 16.97
CA GLY A 166 30.83 -5.84 15.62
C GLY A 166 30.52 -7.05 14.74
N GLY A 167 30.02 -6.79 13.53
CA GLY A 167 29.59 -7.80 12.56
C GLY A 167 28.08 -8.05 12.52
N ASP A 168 27.32 -7.62 13.54
CA ASP A 168 25.87 -7.82 13.58
C ASP A 168 25.16 -6.99 12.48
N LEU A 169 24.07 -7.53 11.94
CA LEU A 169 23.22 -6.86 10.96
C LEU A 169 21.94 -6.32 11.62
N LEU A 170 21.75 -5.01 11.55
CA LEU A 170 20.62 -4.30 12.13
C LEU A 170 19.58 -3.95 11.06
N LEU A 171 18.31 -4.17 11.35
CA LEU A 171 17.18 -3.72 10.53
C LEU A 171 16.51 -2.52 11.20
N PHE A 172 16.72 -1.33 10.62
CA PHE A 172 16.12 -0.08 11.06
C PHE A 172 14.77 0.15 10.40
N ASN A 173 13.77 0.46 11.22
CA ASN A 173 12.39 0.77 10.82
C ASN A 173 11.83 -0.25 9.81
N LYS A 174 12.26 -1.50 9.92
CA LYS A 174 11.84 -2.64 9.09
C LYS A 174 12.15 -2.51 7.59
N CYS A 175 12.99 -1.56 7.16
CA CYS A 175 13.23 -1.29 5.74
C CYS A 175 14.69 -0.94 5.36
N LEU A 176 15.55 -0.60 6.32
CA LEU A 176 16.95 -0.24 6.09
C LEU A 176 17.87 -1.20 6.85
N THR A 177 18.80 -1.86 6.17
CA THR A 177 19.78 -2.74 6.81
C THR A 177 21.13 -2.02 6.97
N LEU A 178 21.72 -2.05 8.16
CA LEU A 178 23.05 -1.52 8.45
C LEU A 178 23.89 -2.55 9.21
N GLU A 179 25.18 -2.66 8.89
CA GLU A 179 26.11 -3.58 9.56
C GLU A 179 26.87 -2.82 10.66
N VAL A 180 26.98 -3.42 11.84
CA VAL A 180 27.73 -2.87 12.98
C VAL A 180 29.23 -3.03 12.71
N LYS A 181 29.95 -1.91 12.65
CA LYS A 181 31.42 -1.91 12.60
C LYS A 181 32.02 -2.29 13.94
N ASP A 182 31.52 -1.64 15.00
CA ASP A 182 32.03 -1.73 16.36
C ASP A 182 31.00 -1.14 17.34
N THR A 183 31.14 -1.47 18.62
CA THR A 183 30.33 -0.92 19.71
C THR A 183 31.20 -0.43 20.85
N ARG A 184 30.93 0.78 21.35
CA ARG A 184 31.70 1.38 22.45
C ARG A 184 30.78 1.76 23.61
N LYS A 185 31.24 1.53 24.84
CA LYS A 185 30.49 1.83 26.06
C LYS A 185 31.07 3.06 26.77
N TYR A 186 30.18 3.92 27.26
CA TYR A 186 30.49 5.15 27.96
C TYR A 186 29.66 5.24 29.24
N ALA A 187 30.13 6.00 30.23
CA ALA A 187 29.37 6.20 31.47
C ALA A 187 28.15 7.12 31.26
N SER A 188 28.23 8.04 30.29
CA SER A 188 27.20 9.04 30.00
C SER A 188 27.12 9.41 28.52
N PHE A 189 26.02 10.05 28.10
CA PHE A 189 25.89 10.63 26.77
C PHE A 189 26.87 11.79 26.58
N HIS A 190 27.18 12.54 27.64
CA HIS A 190 28.20 13.59 27.59
C HIS A 190 29.54 13.01 27.16
N GLU A 191 30.01 11.98 27.87
CA GLU A 191 31.29 11.32 27.58
C GLU A 191 31.29 10.70 26.18
N MET A 192 30.17 10.07 25.77
CA MET A 192 30.04 9.55 24.41
C MET A 192 30.16 10.67 23.37
N LEU A 193 29.48 11.80 23.55
CA LEU A 193 29.50 12.92 22.60
C LEU A 193 30.83 13.69 22.60
N GLU A 194 31.62 13.62 23.66
CA GLU A 194 33.00 14.13 23.71
C GLU A 194 33.98 13.20 22.99
N ALA A 195 33.81 11.89 23.13
CA ALA A 195 34.71 10.89 22.57
C ALA A 195 34.41 10.57 21.10
N GLU A 196 33.14 10.56 20.71
CA GLU A 196 32.68 10.38 19.34
C GLU A 196 32.64 11.70 18.58
N ILE A 197 32.66 11.62 17.24
CA ILE A 197 32.47 12.82 16.42
C ILE A 197 30.99 13.22 16.50
N LEU A 198 30.69 14.36 17.15
CA LEU A 198 29.31 14.85 17.35
C LEU A 198 28.48 14.84 16.06
N ALA A 199 29.07 15.25 14.92
CA ALA A 199 28.38 15.27 13.62
C ALA A 199 28.04 13.87 13.09
N GLU A 200 28.76 12.82 13.50
CA GLU A 200 28.47 11.42 13.15
C GLU A 200 27.40 10.79 14.04
N VAL A 201 27.22 11.31 15.26
CA VAL A 201 26.19 10.88 16.20
C VAL A 201 24.88 11.65 15.99
N LEU A 202 24.95 12.98 15.88
CA LEU A 202 23.82 13.88 15.77
C LEU A 202 24.10 14.95 14.68
N PRO A 203 24.00 14.58 13.38
CA PRO A 203 24.23 15.53 12.29
C PRO A 203 23.34 16.78 12.40
N GLY A 204 23.98 17.96 12.28
CA GLY A 204 23.32 19.26 12.36
C GLY A 204 23.29 19.89 13.76
N VAL A 205 23.69 19.16 14.80
CA VAL A 205 23.81 19.68 16.18
C VAL A 205 25.15 20.40 16.36
N SER A 206 25.12 21.56 17.01
CA SER A 206 26.30 22.44 17.07
C SER A 206 27.20 22.24 18.29
N ASN A 207 26.65 21.72 19.40
CA ASN A 207 27.39 21.52 20.65
C ASN A 207 26.85 20.32 21.45
N ILE A 208 27.62 19.90 22.45
CA ILE A 208 27.34 18.71 23.25
C ILE A 208 26.11 18.91 24.14
N GLU A 209 25.93 20.11 24.69
CA GLU A 209 24.80 20.43 25.56
C GLU A 209 23.46 20.24 24.84
N GLU A 210 23.36 20.75 23.60
CA GLU A 210 22.20 20.53 22.73
C GLU A 210 22.00 19.04 22.43
N GLY A 211 23.09 18.31 22.15
CA GLY A 211 23.04 16.87 21.92
C GLY A 211 22.51 16.08 23.12
N ILE A 212 22.90 16.45 24.34
CA ILE A 212 22.38 15.87 25.58
C ILE A 212 20.87 16.16 25.70
N GLN A 213 20.43 17.37 25.40
CA GLN A 213 19.00 17.72 25.45
C GLN A 213 18.15 16.89 24.47
N ILE A 214 18.72 16.46 23.34
CA ILE A 214 18.06 15.52 22.42
C ILE A 214 17.88 14.15 23.11
N TYR A 215 18.94 13.59 23.69
CA TYR A 215 18.85 12.30 24.40
C TYR A 215 17.91 12.35 25.61
N ARG A 216 17.82 13.49 26.30
CA ARG A 216 16.89 13.71 27.43
C ARG A 216 15.42 13.63 27.05
N ARG A 217 15.07 13.76 25.77
CA ARG A 217 13.70 13.51 25.28
C ARG A 217 13.31 12.05 25.38
N PHE A 218 14.29 11.14 25.38
CA PHE A 218 14.11 9.69 25.38
C PHE A 218 14.51 9.02 26.70
N TYR A 219 15.53 9.53 27.39
CA TYR A 219 16.13 8.88 28.56
C TYR A 219 16.27 9.83 29.74
N SER A 220 15.85 9.39 30.92
CA SER A 220 16.16 10.07 32.18
C SER A 220 17.64 9.91 32.54
N GLU A 221 18.16 10.88 33.29
CA GLU A 221 19.53 10.83 33.84
C GLU A 221 19.74 9.58 34.70
N GLU A 222 18.78 9.22 35.53
CA GLU A 222 18.84 8.02 36.35
C GLU A 222 19.02 6.75 35.51
N LYS A 223 18.31 6.64 34.38
CA LYS A 223 18.41 5.48 33.48
C LYS A 223 19.75 5.44 32.75
N GLU A 224 20.26 6.59 32.33
CA GLU A 224 21.60 6.70 31.77
C GLU A 224 22.66 6.29 32.79
N MET A 225 22.68 6.91 33.97
CA MET A 225 23.70 6.68 34.99
C MET A 225 23.70 5.24 35.53
N SER A 226 22.54 4.59 35.57
CA SER A 226 22.43 3.20 36.03
C SER A 226 22.88 2.15 35.01
N ASN A 227 22.85 2.48 33.71
CA ASN A 227 23.12 1.50 32.65
C ASN A 227 24.33 1.84 31.79
N GLY A 228 24.76 3.10 31.79
CA GLY A 228 25.68 3.65 30.82
C GLY A 228 25.05 3.82 29.42
N VAL A 229 25.92 4.18 28.47
CA VAL A 229 25.56 4.47 27.08
C VAL A 229 26.36 3.57 26.16
N LEU A 230 25.73 3.14 25.07
CA LEU A 230 26.29 2.37 23.98
C LEU A 230 26.29 3.24 22.72
N ALA A 231 27.46 3.43 22.12
CA ALA A 231 27.62 3.95 20.77
C ALA A 231 27.72 2.76 19.80
N ILE A 232 26.78 2.66 18.88
CA ILE A 232 26.73 1.60 17.85
C ILE A 232 27.20 2.21 16.54
N CYS A 233 28.41 1.88 16.11
CA CYS A 233 28.98 2.38 14.87
C CYS A 233 28.51 1.52 13.70
N VAL A 234 27.95 2.13 12.66
CA VAL A 234 27.32 1.42 11.54
C VAL A 234 27.92 1.78 10.18
N LYS A 235 27.72 0.90 9.20
CA LYS A 235 27.93 1.15 7.77
C LYS A 235 26.82 0.55 6.95
N THR A 236 26.63 1.09 5.75
CA THR A 236 25.75 0.53 4.74
C THR A 236 26.37 -0.74 4.14
N PRO A 237 25.73 -1.92 4.27
CA PRO A 237 26.14 -3.13 3.56
C PRO A 237 25.88 -2.99 2.04
N PRO A 238 26.55 -3.79 1.20
CA PRO A 238 26.46 -3.70 -0.26
C PRO A 238 25.09 -4.08 -0.83
N SER A 239 24.25 -4.78 -0.05
CA SER A 239 22.91 -5.21 -0.46
C SER A 239 21.88 -4.64 0.49
N GLN A 240 20.73 -4.24 -0.04
CA GLN A 240 19.65 -3.62 0.72
C GLN A 240 18.30 -4.22 0.32
N PRO A 241 17.35 -4.37 1.26
CA PRO A 241 16.06 -4.97 0.97
C PRO A 241 15.24 -4.09 0.01
N HIS A 242 15.35 -2.76 0.12
CA HIS A 242 14.62 -1.82 -0.74
C HIS A 242 15.13 -1.84 -2.19
N VAL A 243 16.38 -2.24 -2.42
CA VAL A 243 16.93 -2.46 -3.76
C VAL A 243 16.31 -3.70 -4.41
N ILE A 244 16.15 -4.79 -3.64
CA ILE A 244 15.45 -5.98 -4.13
C ILE A 244 13.98 -5.67 -4.42
N MET A 245 13.31 -4.92 -3.53
CA MET A 245 11.93 -4.48 -3.73
C MET A 245 11.78 -3.58 -4.97
N ALA A 246 12.69 -2.64 -5.20
CA ALA A 246 12.66 -1.79 -6.39
C ALA A 246 12.86 -2.58 -7.69
N SER A 247 13.80 -3.53 -7.68
CA SER A 247 13.98 -4.46 -8.81
C SER A 247 12.72 -5.28 -9.06
N LEU A 248 12.07 -5.80 -8.00
CA LEU A 248 10.82 -6.53 -8.13
C LEU A 248 9.72 -5.67 -8.78
N LEU A 249 9.53 -4.43 -8.34
CA LEU A 249 8.56 -3.51 -8.95
C LEU A 249 8.88 -3.21 -10.42
N SER A 250 10.17 -3.02 -10.74
CA SER A 250 10.63 -2.77 -12.10
C SER A 250 10.36 -3.95 -13.02
N ASP A 251 10.60 -5.16 -12.53
CA ASP A 251 10.41 -6.41 -13.28
C ASP A 251 8.92 -6.76 -13.42
N LEU A 252 8.09 -6.43 -12.42
CA LEU A 252 6.62 -6.56 -12.51
C LEU A 252 6.01 -5.60 -13.53
N SER A 253 6.61 -4.41 -13.70
CA SER A 253 6.05 -3.29 -14.45
C SER A 253 4.65 -2.88 -13.96
N TYR A 254 4.03 -1.90 -14.64
CA TYR A 254 2.66 -1.48 -14.38
C TYR A 254 1.64 -2.63 -14.40
N SER A 255 1.81 -3.59 -15.32
CA SER A 255 0.84 -4.69 -15.51
C SER A 255 0.87 -5.67 -14.35
N GLY A 256 2.07 -6.06 -13.87
CA GLY A 256 2.22 -6.94 -12.72
C GLY A 256 1.73 -6.28 -11.43
N VAL A 257 1.95 -4.97 -11.26
CA VAL A 257 1.41 -4.22 -10.12
C VAL A 257 -0.12 -4.21 -10.16
N GLN A 258 -0.75 -3.93 -11.30
CA GLN A 258 -2.21 -4.00 -11.44
C GLN A 258 -2.75 -5.39 -11.12
N LYS A 259 -2.11 -6.44 -11.61
CA LYS A 259 -2.50 -7.82 -11.31
C LYS A 259 -2.50 -8.09 -9.80
N LEU A 260 -1.47 -7.63 -9.09
CA LEU A 260 -1.38 -7.74 -7.63
C LEU A 260 -2.40 -6.88 -6.88
N LEU A 261 -2.94 -5.85 -7.53
CA LEU A 261 -4.07 -5.04 -7.03
C LEU A 261 -5.44 -5.63 -7.36
N GLY A 262 -5.51 -6.84 -7.96
CA GLY A 262 -6.76 -7.53 -8.27
C GLY A 262 -7.39 -7.13 -9.61
N PHE A 263 -6.64 -6.50 -10.51
CA PHE A 263 -7.13 -6.14 -11.84
C PHE A 263 -7.18 -7.36 -12.77
N VAL A 264 -8.16 -7.33 -13.66
CA VAL A 264 -8.24 -8.27 -14.79
C VAL A 264 -7.79 -7.59 -16.07
N GLU A 265 -6.69 -8.07 -16.65
CA GLU A 265 -6.16 -7.55 -17.92
C GLU A 265 -7.02 -8.05 -19.09
N THR A 266 -7.42 -7.14 -19.96
CA THR A 266 -8.18 -7.42 -21.19
C THR A 266 -7.68 -6.53 -22.32
N THR A 267 -8.15 -6.77 -23.56
CA THR A 267 -7.85 -5.87 -24.68
C THR A 267 -8.38 -4.46 -24.39
N GLY A 268 -7.48 -3.48 -24.36
CA GLY A 268 -7.81 -2.08 -24.04
C GLY A 268 -7.62 -1.70 -22.57
N THR A 269 -7.15 -2.61 -21.71
CA THR A 269 -6.65 -2.27 -20.38
C THR A 269 -5.51 -1.26 -20.49
N ASN A 270 -5.56 -0.23 -19.64
CA ASN A 270 -4.47 0.72 -19.47
C ASN A 270 -3.74 0.42 -18.15
N PRO A 271 -2.50 -0.11 -18.20
CA PRO A 271 -1.78 -0.54 -17.01
C PRO A 271 -1.29 0.61 -16.12
N GLU A 272 -1.19 1.82 -16.68
CA GLU A 272 -0.72 3.01 -15.97
C GLU A 272 -1.78 3.65 -15.07
N LEU A 273 -3.02 3.15 -15.10
CA LEU A 273 -4.13 3.70 -14.32
C LEU A 273 -4.37 2.90 -13.04
N LEU A 274 -4.68 3.61 -11.96
CA LEU A 274 -5.09 3.05 -10.68
C LEU A 274 -6.57 3.36 -10.43
N PRO A 275 -7.29 2.54 -9.64
CA PRO A 275 -8.72 2.75 -9.45
C PRO A 275 -8.92 3.99 -8.57
N PRO A 276 -9.88 4.89 -8.86
CA PRO A 276 -10.25 5.96 -7.94
C PRO A 276 -10.61 5.41 -6.56
N SER A 277 -10.41 6.22 -5.51
CA SER A 277 -10.73 5.80 -4.15
C SER A 277 -12.24 5.56 -3.98
N ALA A 278 -12.60 4.66 -3.08
CA ALA A 278 -13.99 4.34 -2.83
C ALA A 278 -14.78 5.59 -2.38
N SER A 279 -14.20 6.48 -1.58
CA SER A 279 -14.85 7.76 -1.21
C SER A 279 -15.18 8.62 -2.45
N THR A 280 -14.27 8.69 -3.43
CA THR A 280 -14.50 9.41 -4.70
C THR A 280 -15.66 8.79 -5.47
N LEU A 281 -15.66 7.46 -5.62
CA LEU A 281 -16.71 6.73 -6.33
C LEU A 281 -18.09 6.91 -5.66
N LEU A 282 -18.14 6.82 -4.33
CA LEU A 282 -19.37 6.98 -3.55
C LEU A 282 -19.87 8.42 -3.54
N SER A 283 -18.96 9.41 -3.51
CA SER A 283 -19.31 10.83 -3.56
C SER A 283 -20.02 11.19 -4.86
N THR A 284 -19.46 10.80 -6.01
CA THR A 284 -20.06 11.12 -7.31
C THR A 284 -21.34 10.34 -7.57
N PHE A 285 -21.45 9.13 -7.04
CA PHE A 285 -22.68 8.35 -7.03
C PHE A 285 -23.79 9.01 -6.18
N SER A 286 -23.42 9.60 -5.04
CA SER A 286 -24.34 10.26 -4.10
C SER A 286 -24.66 11.70 -4.45
N ALA A 287 -24.00 12.29 -5.46
CA ALA A 287 -24.26 13.66 -5.89
C ALA A 287 -25.72 13.82 -6.37
N PRO A 288 -26.36 14.98 -6.11
CA PRO A 288 -27.70 15.27 -6.60
C PRO A 288 -27.77 15.18 -8.13
N HIS A 289 -28.81 14.52 -8.66
CA HIS A 289 -28.95 14.38 -10.11
C HIS A 289 -29.36 15.69 -10.80
N ASN A 290 -30.26 16.44 -10.17
CA ASN A 290 -30.77 17.72 -10.65
C ASN A 290 -30.67 18.76 -9.53
N PRO A 291 -29.47 19.29 -9.24
CA PRO A 291 -29.25 20.19 -8.10
C PRO A 291 -30.09 21.48 -8.19
N ASP A 292 -30.43 21.92 -9.40
CA ASP A 292 -31.17 23.15 -9.65
C ASP A 292 -32.70 22.98 -9.48
N VAL A 293 -33.20 21.75 -9.31
CA VAL A 293 -34.63 21.46 -9.20
C VAL A 293 -35.04 21.39 -7.72
N LYS A 294 -35.73 22.43 -7.26
CA LYS A 294 -36.20 22.55 -5.88
C LYS A 294 -37.07 21.35 -5.47
N GLY A 295 -36.67 20.65 -4.41
CA GLY A 295 -37.37 19.48 -3.88
C GLY A 295 -36.96 18.15 -4.49
N SER A 296 -36.10 18.13 -5.52
CA SER A 296 -35.49 16.90 -6.02
C SER A 296 -34.26 16.56 -5.18
N ASN A 297 -34.32 15.45 -4.45
CA ASN A 297 -33.20 14.96 -3.63
C ASN A 297 -32.61 13.67 -4.20
N LEU A 298 -33.09 13.21 -5.36
CA LEU A 298 -32.64 11.97 -5.98
C LEU A 298 -31.19 12.07 -6.44
N THR A 299 -30.37 11.09 -6.07
CA THR A 299 -28.96 11.05 -6.46
C THR A 299 -28.77 10.51 -7.87
N ASN A 300 -27.59 10.74 -8.45
CA ASN A 300 -27.18 10.14 -9.71
C ASN A 300 -27.29 8.61 -9.68
N GLY A 301 -26.84 8.00 -8.58
CA GLY A 301 -26.91 6.57 -8.35
C GLY A 301 -28.34 6.03 -8.33
N ALA A 302 -29.23 6.64 -7.54
CA ALA A 302 -30.64 6.23 -7.46
C ALA A 302 -31.38 6.42 -8.78
N ARG A 303 -31.07 7.51 -9.50
CA ARG A 303 -31.63 7.75 -10.84
C ARG A 303 -31.19 6.68 -11.84
N ALA A 304 -29.92 6.28 -11.80
CA ALA A 304 -29.40 5.22 -12.65
C ALA A 304 -30.05 3.88 -12.30
N LEU A 305 -30.10 3.51 -11.01
CA LEU A 305 -30.69 2.25 -10.55
C LEU A 305 -32.17 2.13 -10.96
N ALA A 306 -32.93 3.23 -10.90
CA ALA A 306 -34.31 3.28 -11.39
C ALA A 306 -34.47 2.86 -12.85
N LYS A 307 -33.45 3.06 -13.70
CA LYS A 307 -33.47 2.63 -15.11
C LYS A 307 -33.23 1.13 -15.26
N HIS A 308 -32.52 0.52 -14.31
CA HIS A 308 -32.10 -0.89 -14.35
C HIS A 308 -33.08 -1.84 -13.65
N VAL A 309 -33.78 -1.41 -12.60
CA VAL A 309 -34.80 -2.22 -11.90
C VAL A 309 -35.86 -2.80 -12.85
N ASN A 310 -36.22 -2.06 -13.91
CA ASN A 310 -37.21 -2.54 -14.90
C ASN A 310 -36.61 -3.38 -16.04
N ARG A 311 -35.28 -3.56 -16.06
CA ARG A 311 -34.54 -4.25 -17.13
C ARG A 311 -33.96 -5.60 -16.69
N SER A 312 -33.81 -5.83 -15.38
CA SER A 312 -33.41 -7.11 -14.81
C SER A 312 -34.64 -7.98 -14.54
N ARG A 313 -34.85 -9.04 -15.34
CA ARG A 313 -35.98 -9.98 -15.16
C ARG A 313 -35.92 -10.74 -13.83
N GLU A 314 -34.74 -10.90 -13.25
CA GLU A 314 -34.55 -11.65 -12.00
C GLU A 314 -34.57 -10.76 -10.75
N GLY A 315 -34.68 -9.44 -10.92
CA GLY A 315 -34.79 -8.52 -9.79
C GLY A 315 -33.50 -8.32 -8.99
N TYR A 316 -32.33 -8.56 -9.60
CA TYR A 316 -31.01 -8.40 -8.94
C TYR A 316 -30.85 -7.02 -8.28
N TRP A 317 -31.28 -5.97 -8.98
CA TRP A 317 -31.23 -4.58 -8.50
C TRP A 317 -32.28 -4.23 -7.43
N GLY A 318 -33.14 -5.19 -7.05
CA GLY A 318 -34.23 -5.01 -6.09
C GLY A 318 -35.36 -4.13 -6.63
N PHE A 319 -36.14 -3.53 -5.71
CA PHE A 319 -37.28 -2.67 -6.04
C PHE A 319 -37.04 -1.24 -5.57
N LEU A 320 -37.07 -0.27 -6.49
CA LEU A 320 -37.10 1.15 -6.12
C LEU A 320 -38.52 1.62 -5.81
N ARG A 321 -38.84 1.79 -4.53
CA ARG A 321 -40.12 2.35 -4.05
C ARG A 321 -39.88 3.38 -2.95
N GLY A 322 -40.91 4.17 -2.65
CA GLY A 322 -40.88 5.16 -1.57
C GLY A 322 -40.34 6.53 -1.99
N SER A 323 -39.96 7.30 -0.97
CA SER A 323 -39.37 8.64 -1.06
C SER A 323 -37.99 8.64 -1.73
N ASP A 324 -37.52 9.81 -2.15
CA ASP A 324 -36.16 9.96 -2.70
C ASP A 324 -35.09 9.50 -1.71
N SER A 325 -35.29 9.75 -0.40
CA SER A 325 -34.39 9.27 0.64
C SER A 325 -34.27 7.74 0.68
N GLU A 326 -35.41 7.03 0.60
CA GLU A 326 -35.43 5.57 0.59
C GLU A 326 -34.78 4.99 -0.67
N LYS A 327 -35.03 5.60 -1.84
CA LYS A 327 -34.40 5.22 -3.11
C LYS A 327 -32.88 5.43 -3.09
N ASN A 328 -32.44 6.58 -2.55
CA ASN A 328 -31.03 6.91 -2.40
C ASN A 328 -30.32 5.92 -1.47
N ARG A 329 -30.96 5.58 -0.34
CA ARG A 329 -30.42 4.59 0.60
C ARG A 329 -30.27 3.22 -0.05
N HIS A 330 -31.30 2.74 -0.74
CA HIS A 330 -31.23 1.46 -1.46
C HIS A 330 -30.13 1.44 -2.52
N ALA A 331 -30.03 2.51 -3.32
CA ALA A 331 -28.97 2.63 -4.32
C ALA A 331 -27.57 2.63 -3.69
N MET A 332 -27.42 3.27 -2.52
CA MET A 332 -26.18 3.25 -1.76
C MET A 332 -25.83 1.87 -1.21
N ASP A 333 -26.81 1.12 -0.73
CA ASP A 333 -26.60 -0.24 -0.22
C ASP A 333 -26.15 -1.17 -1.37
N VAL A 334 -26.77 -1.03 -2.56
CA VAL A 334 -26.38 -1.76 -3.78
C VAL A 334 -24.94 -1.43 -4.19
N ILE A 335 -24.58 -0.15 -4.31
CA ILE A 335 -23.24 0.21 -4.81
C ILE A 335 -22.14 -0.14 -3.80
N ARG A 336 -22.40 -0.02 -2.49
CA ARG A 336 -21.45 -0.45 -1.46
C ARG A 336 -21.21 -1.95 -1.53
N SER A 337 -22.28 -2.75 -1.65
CA SER A 337 -22.16 -4.19 -1.83
C SER A 337 -21.31 -4.52 -3.07
N LEU A 338 -21.57 -3.83 -4.18
CA LEU A 338 -20.82 -4.04 -5.42
C LEU A 338 -19.33 -3.67 -5.28
N LEU A 339 -19.00 -2.53 -4.66
CA LEU A 339 -17.61 -2.14 -4.44
C LEU A 339 -16.87 -3.04 -3.44
N THR A 340 -17.55 -3.59 -2.44
CA THR A 340 -16.96 -4.50 -1.44
C THR A 340 -16.79 -5.92 -1.98
N HIS A 341 -17.66 -6.37 -2.89
CA HIS A 341 -17.74 -7.77 -3.30
C HIS A 341 -17.56 -8.00 -4.80
N CYS A 342 -17.17 -6.98 -5.59
CA CYS A 342 -16.86 -7.21 -7.00
C CYS A 342 -15.71 -8.22 -7.12
N SER A 343 -15.90 -9.18 -8.01
CA SER A 343 -14.88 -10.19 -8.32
C SER A 343 -14.11 -9.84 -9.58
N TRP A 344 -14.46 -8.76 -10.27
CA TRP A 344 -13.76 -8.30 -11.46
C TRP A 344 -13.64 -6.77 -11.42
N MET A 345 -12.45 -6.27 -11.72
CA MET A 345 -12.15 -4.85 -11.80
C MET A 345 -11.16 -4.61 -12.92
N ASN A 346 -11.34 -3.52 -13.67
CA ASN A 346 -10.40 -3.10 -14.70
C ASN A 346 -10.46 -1.59 -14.96
N MET A 347 -9.33 -1.05 -15.43
CA MET A 347 -9.20 0.29 -16.00
C MET A 347 -8.95 0.16 -17.50
N HIS A 348 -9.97 0.42 -18.32
CA HIS A 348 -9.90 0.13 -19.75
C HIS A 348 -10.66 1.14 -20.60
N ILE A 349 -10.37 1.16 -21.91
CA ILE A 349 -11.02 2.07 -22.86
C ILE A 349 -12.38 1.50 -23.29
N VAL A 350 -13.44 2.29 -23.10
CA VAL A 350 -14.79 1.98 -23.57
C VAL A 350 -15.32 3.15 -24.40
N ARG A 351 -15.74 2.91 -25.65
CA ARG A 351 -16.39 3.95 -26.47
C ARG A 351 -17.84 4.17 -26.03
N PRO A 352 -18.36 5.41 -26.03
CA PRO A 352 -17.69 6.68 -26.36
C PRO A 352 -17.00 7.35 -25.16
N HIS A 353 -16.84 6.67 -24.04
CA HIS A 353 -16.47 7.25 -22.75
C HIS A 353 -14.96 7.44 -22.52
N GLY A 354 -14.09 6.80 -23.31
CA GLY A 354 -12.64 6.81 -23.08
C GLY A 354 -12.25 5.80 -22.00
N ASN A 355 -11.21 6.10 -21.21
CA ASN A 355 -10.82 5.28 -20.07
C ASN A 355 -11.88 5.32 -18.98
N VAL A 356 -12.19 4.15 -18.40
CA VAL A 356 -13.19 3.99 -17.36
C VAL A 356 -12.71 3.01 -16.30
N LEU A 357 -13.12 3.24 -15.04
CA LEU A 357 -13.17 2.17 -14.05
C LEU A 357 -14.42 1.35 -14.30
N GLU A 358 -14.27 0.03 -14.39
CA GLU A 358 -15.38 -0.91 -14.43
C GLU A 358 -15.18 -2.00 -13.39
N VAL A 359 -16.25 -2.31 -12.67
CA VAL A 359 -16.30 -3.35 -11.65
C VAL A 359 -17.52 -4.24 -11.88
N ARG A 360 -17.36 -5.55 -11.66
CA ARG A 360 -18.41 -6.55 -11.85
C ARG A 360 -18.39 -7.64 -10.78
N THR A 361 -19.55 -8.22 -10.53
CA THR A 361 -19.72 -9.46 -9.77
C THR A 361 -19.51 -10.68 -10.67
N ASP A 362 -19.44 -11.87 -10.07
CA ASP A 362 -19.35 -13.15 -10.77
C ASP A 362 -20.49 -13.37 -11.78
N ASP A 363 -21.68 -12.87 -11.45
CA ASP A 363 -22.87 -12.98 -12.29
C ASP A 363 -22.88 -11.93 -13.42
N GLY A 364 -21.86 -11.07 -13.50
CA GLY A 364 -21.68 -10.09 -14.56
C GLY A 364 -22.37 -8.75 -14.31
N TYR A 365 -23.15 -8.58 -13.25
CA TYR A 365 -23.69 -7.28 -12.87
C TYR A 365 -22.58 -6.33 -12.44
N GLY A 366 -22.68 -5.04 -12.75
CA GLY A 366 -21.56 -4.14 -12.59
C GLY A 366 -21.92 -2.66 -12.50
N ALA A 367 -20.87 -1.85 -12.40
CA ALA A 367 -20.94 -0.40 -12.38
C ALA A 367 -19.71 0.21 -13.05
N ARG A 368 -19.86 1.43 -13.58
CA ARG A 368 -18.80 2.12 -14.30
C ARG A 368 -18.68 3.59 -13.92
N TRP A 369 -17.45 4.08 -13.85
CA TRP A 369 -17.11 5.48 -13.64
C TRP A 369 -16.10 5.96 -14.69
N SER A 370 -15.97 7.28 -14.86
CA SER A 370 -14.81 7.86 -15.56
C SER A 370 -13.49 7.43 -14.88
N GLU A 371 -12.40 7.52 -15.64
CA GLU A 371 -11.04 7.21 -15.17
C GLU A 371 -10.68 7.81 -13.79
N ASP A 372 -11.05 9.05 -13.56
CA ASP A 372 -10.79 9.81 -12.33
C ASP A 372 -11.87 9.64 -11.25
N GLY A 373 -12.93 8.87 -11.54
CA GLY A 373 -14.07 8.70 -10.65
C GLY A 373 -15.02 9.90 -10.57
N SER A 374 -14.73 11.01 -11.29
CA SER A 374 -15.50 12.27 -11.23
C SER A 374 -16.92 12.14 -11.78
N LYS A 375 -17.20 11.09 -12.56
CA LYS A 375 -18.51 10.83 -13.15
C LYS A 375 -18.90 9.38 -13.02
N PHE A 376 -20.04 9.14 -12.37
CA PHE A 376 -20.73 7.86 -12.48
C PHE A 376 -21.37 7.71 -13.86
N ILE A 377 -20.99 6.69 -14.61
CA ILE A 377 -21.46 6.44 -15.98
C ILE A 377 -22.76 5.63 -15.95
N GLY A 378 -22.83 4.60 -15.11
CA GLY A 378 -24.05 3.82 -14.93
C GLY A 378 -23.80 2.40 -14.42
N PHE A 379 -24.90 1.69 -14.17
CA PHE A 379 -24.90 0.26 -13.88
C PHE A 379 -24.75 -0.56 -15.17
N LEU A 380 -24.31 -1.80 -15.00
CA LEU A 380 -24.04 -2.73 -16.08
C LEU A 380 -24.79 -4.02 -15.80
N GLU A 381 -25.47 -4.52 -16.83
CA GLU A 381 -26.06 -5.86 -16.79
C GLU A 381 -25.01 -6.92 -17.20
N PRO A 382 -25.29 -8.21 -16.97
CA PRO A 382 -24.44 -9.31 -17.42
C PRO A 382 -24.16 -9.24 -18.93
N TYR A 383 -23.11 -9.93 -19.39
CA TYR A 383 -22.88 -10.03 -20.83
C TYR A 383 -23.96 -10.90 -21.49
N MET A 384 -24.52 -10.43 -22.60
CA MET A 384 -25.39 -11.22 -23.47
C MET A 384 -24.86 -11.18 -24.90
N VAL A 385 -24.86 -12.34 -25.54
CA VAL A 385 -24.73 -12.43 -27.00
C VAL A 385 -25.90 -11.63 -27.61
N ASP A 386 -25.58 -10.67 -28.49
CA ASP A 386 -26.54 -9.77 -29.12
C ASP A 386 -27.36 -8.86 -28.17
N GLY A 387 -26.83 -8.53 -26.99
CA GLY A 387 -27.49 -7.66 -26.00
C GLY A 387 -27.96 -6.31 -26.54
N TYR A 388 -27.24 -5.76 -27.53
CA TYR A 388 -27.65 -4.55 -28.25
C TYR A 388 -29.00 -4.71 -28.96
N SER A 389 -29.24 -5.87 -29.60
CA SER A 389 -30.42 -6.18 -30.39
C SER A 389 -31.69 -6.35 -29.55
N CYS A 390 -31.55 -6.76 -28.28
CA CYS A 390 -32.67 -6.89 -27.34
C CYS A 390 -32.78 -5.73 -26.33
N GLY A 391 -31.98 -4.67 -26.51
CA GLY A 391 -31.98 -3.48 -25.64
C GLY A 391 -31.48 -3.76 -24.22
N TRP A 392 -30.63 -4.77 -24.05
CA TRP A 392 -30.07 -5.21 -22.77
C TRP A 392 -31.15 -5.54 -21.73
N LYS A 393 -32.27 -6.12 -22.18
CA LYS A 393 -33.29 -6.68 -21.29
C LYS A 393 -32.87 -8.10 -20.92
N HIS A 394 -32.38 -8.26 -19.70
CA HIS A 394 -32.02 -9.56 -19.13
C HIS A 394 -33.26 -10.23 -18.62
#